data_AF-A0A087AEZ9-F1
#
_entry.id   AF-A0A087AEZ9-F1
#
_cell.length_a   1.000
_cell.length_b   1.000
_cell.length_c   1.000
_cell.angle_alpha   90.00
_cell.angle_beta   90.00
_cell.angle_gamma   90.00
#
_symmetry.space_group_name_H-M   'P 1'
#
loop_
_entity.id
_entity.type
_entity.pdbx_description
1 polymer ?
#
loop_
_entity_poly.entity_id
_entity_poly.type
_entity_poly.pdbx_seq_one_letter_code
_entity_poly.pdbx_strand_id
1 'polypeptide(L)'
;MLSRERIDAIVHHYGQDILDHEHMEIEKRSLQHGDVTTYEHSLEVARLSVAIADRLRLWNHVNLRALVRAALLHDYFLYDWHDYDDGSHRLHGFRHPYAAERNARTDFEIDDVVANSIRTHMFPLTPIPPKHLEGVIVNVADTASAIQETLASWMSRLLRRKRADAARKRQRRRR
;
A
#
# COMPACT_ATOMS: atom_id res chain seq x y z
N MET A 1 -19.12 7.28 12.02
CA MET A 1 -17.99 6.74 11.23
C MET A 1 -18.54 5.62 10.37
N LEU A 2 -18.07 5.49 9.14
CA LEU A 2 -18.48 4.41 8.25
C LEU A 2 -18.12 3.04 8.84
N SER A 3 -18.96 2.05 8.55
CA SER A 3 -18.63 0.66 8.84
C SER A 3 -17.62 0.14 7.81
N ARG A 4 -16.95 -0.97 8.15
CA ARG A 4 -15.97 -1.59 7.25
C ARG A 4 -16.60 -2.02 5.93
N GLU A 5 -17.82 -2.57 5.98
CA GLU A 5 -18.56 -3.01 4.80
C GLU A 5 -18.87 -1.83 3.86
N ARG A 6 -19.17 -0.65 4.42
CA ARG A 6 -19.38 0.56 3.63
C ARG A 6 -18.08 1.08 3.01
N ILE A 7 -16.97 1.02 3.74
CA ILE A 7 -15.66 1.39 3.22
C ILE A 7 -15.29 0.47 2.05
N ASP A 8 -15.43 -0.84 2.23
CA ASP A 8 -15.16 -1.84 1.19
C ASP A 8 -16.06 -1.59 -0.03
N ALA A 9 -17.34 -1.31 0.17
CA ALA A 9 -18.25 -0.99 -0.94
C ALA A 9 -17.81 0.26 -1.73
N ILE A 10 -17.30 1.30 -1.06
CA ILE A 10 -16.78 2.51 -1.73
C ILE A 10 -15.51 2.19 -2.53
N VAL A 11 -14.58 1.44 -1.92
CA VAL A 11 -13.33 1.05 -2.57
C VAL A 11 -13.61 0.22 -3.82
N HIS A 12 -14.47 -0.80 -3.71
CA HIS A 12 -14.88 -1.61 -4.86
C HIS A 12 -15.61 -0.76 -5.91
N HIS A 13 -16.53 0.12 -5.51
CA HIS A 13 -17.27 0.93 -6.48
C HIS A 13 -16.38 1.81 -7.36
N TYR A 14 -15.35 2.45 -6.80
CA TYR A 14 -14.46 3.35 -7.56
C TYR A 14 -13.20 2.70 -8.12
N GLY A 15 -12.85 1.51 -7.63
CA GLY A 15 -11.63 0.80 -7.97
C GLY A 15 -11.82 -0.53 -8.68
N GLN A 16 -13.06 -0.92 -9.01
CA GLN A 16 -13.34 -2.25 -9.58
C GLN A 16 -12.49 -2.57 -10.81
N ASP A 17 -12.40 -1.62 -11.76
CA ASP A 17 -11.60 -1.78 -12.99
C ASP A 17 -10.12 -2.02 -12.70
N ILE A 18 -9.58 -1.43 -11.63
CA ILE A 18 -8.20 -1.63 -11.19
C ILE A 18 -8.05 -3.00 -10.53
N LEU A 19 -8.95 -3.33 -9.58
CA LEU A 19 -8.88 -4.57 -8.80
C LEU A 19 -9.05 -5.83 -9.67
N ASP A 20 -9.84 -5.73 -10.74
CA ASP A 20 -10.11 -6.82 -11.68
C ASP A 20 -9.08 -6.87 -12.84
N HIS A 21 -8.13 -5.92 -12.89
CA HIS A 21 -7.15 -5.84 -13.97
C HIS A 21 -6.13 -6.99 -13.90
N GLU A 22 -5.73 -7.54 -15.06
CA GLU A 22 -4.85 -8.72 -15.11
C GLU A 22 -3.48 -8.49 -14.46
N HIS A 23 -2.92 -7.29 -14.57
CA HIS A 23 -1.64 -6.93 -13.96
C HIS A 23 -1.68 -6.91 -12.42
N MET A 24 -2.86 -6.88 -11.78
CA MET A 24 -2.95 -7.04 -10.32
C MET A 24 -2.52 -8.43 -9.86
N GLU A 25 -2.44 -9.43 -10.75
CA GLU A 25 -1.84 -10.73 -10.44
C GLU A 25 -0.34 -10.64 -10.15
N ILE A 26 0.35 -9.62 -10.66
CA ILE A 26 1.75 -9.35 -10.34
C ILE A 26 1.81 -8.84 -8.89
N GLU A 27 1.01 -7.83 -8.55
CA GLU A 27 0.99 -7.22 -7.22
C GLU A 27 0.55 -8.19 -6.11
N LYS A 28 -0.27 -9.21 -6.44
CA LYS A 28 -0.64 -10.31 -5.52
C LYS A 28 0.50 -11.29 -5.22
N ARG A 29 1.58 -11.25 -5.99
CA ARG A 29 2.75 -12.14 -5.84
C ARG A 29 3.98 -11.40 -5.36
N SER A 30 4.06 -10.10 -5.62
CA SER A 30 5.13 -9.22 -5.16
C SER A 30 4.99 -8.89 -3.68
N LEU A 31 6.06 -9.06 -2.89
CA LEU A 31 6.06 -8.70 -1.47
C LEU A 31 6.46 -7.24 -1.26
N GLN A 32 5.77 -6.56 -0.33
CA GLN A 32 6.04 -5.15 0.01
C GLN A 32 6.53 -4.99 1.46
N HIS A 33 5.77 -5.49 2.44
CA HIS A 33 6.08 -5.32 3.87
C HIS A 33 6.06 -6.66 4.63
N GLY A 34 7.23 -7.29 4.70
CA GLY A 34 7.40 -8.55 5.41
C GLY A 34 6.75 -9.72 4.68
N ASP A 35 5.54 -10.09 5.09
CA ASP A 35 4.72 -11.15 4.51
C ASP A 35 3.44 -10.63 3.85
N VAL A 36 3.34 -9.30 3.64
CA VAL A 36 2.23 -8.62 2.96
C VAL A 36 2.59 -8.35 1.50
N THR A 37 1.68 -8.71 0.60
CA THR A 37 1.82 -8.45 -0.84
C THR A 37 1.53 -6.99 -1.17
N THR A 38 2.08 -6.48 -2.29
CA THR A 38 1.79 -5.11 -2.74
C THR A 38 0.30 -4.87 -2.99
N TYR A 39 -0.42 -5.91 -3.46
CA TYR A 39 -1.87 -5.88 -3.61
C TYR A 39 -2.60 -5.68 -2.28
N GLU A 40 -2.25 -6.48 -1.26
CA GLU A 40 -2.88 -6.38 0.07
C GLU A 40 -2.61 -5.03 0.71
N HIS A 41 -1.38 -4.54 0.58
CA HIS A 41 -0.98 -3.21 1.04
C HIS A 41 -1.82 -2.12 0.36
N SER A 42 -1.86 -2.09 -0.98
CA SER A 42 -2.61 -1.09 -1.74
C SER A 42 -4.12 -1.09 -1.41
N LEU A 43 -4.70 -2.27 -1.20
CA LEU A 43 -6.09 -2.41 -0.81
C LEU A 43 -6.34 -1.85 0.61
N GLU A 44 -5.43 -2.07 1.55
CA GLU A 44 -5.54 -1.51 2.90
C GLU A 44 -5.33 0.01 2.91
N VAL A 45 -4.39 0.54 2.13
CA VAL A 45 -4.19 1.98 1.93
C VAL A 45 -5.44 2.65 1.38
N ALA A 46 -6.14 2.00 0.43
CA ALA A 46 -7.42 2.48 -0.09
C ALA A 46 -8.51 2.54 0.99
N ARG A 47 -8.63 1.50 1.82
CA ARG A 47 -9.59 1.48 2.95
C ARG A 47 -9.27 2.56 3.98
N LEU A 48 -8.01 2.68 4.38
CA LEU A 48 -7.55 3.68 5.33
C LEU A 48 -7.77 5.10 4.80
N SER A 49 -7.53 5.32 3.51
CA SER A 49 -7.78 6.62 2.86
C SER A 49 -9.25 7.05 2.96
N VAL A 50 -10.19 6.13 2.66
CA VAL A 50 -11.63 6.39 2.81
C VAL A 50 -12.00 6.61 4.28
N ALA A 51 -11.42 5.83 5.20
CA ALA A 51 -11.66 5.97 6.63
C ALA A 51 -11.16 7.33 7.19
N ILE A 52 -10.00 7.80 6.72
CA ILE A 52 -9.44 9.11 7.09
C ILE A 52 -10.35 10.22 6.57
N ALA A 53 -10.77 10.15 5.29
CA ALA A 53 -11.68 11.13 4.70
C ALA A 53 -13.01 11.21 5.48
N ASP A 54 -13.57 10.06 5.87
CA ASP A 54 -14.77 10.01 6.72
C ASP A 54 -14.54 10.64 8.09
N ARG A 55 -13.47 10.21 8.76
CA ARG A 55 -13.20 10.58 10.16
C ARG A 55 -12.92 12.06 10.32
N LEU A 56 -12.32 12.68 9.31
CA LEU A 56 -12.03 14.11 9.24
C LEU A 56 -13.14 14.92 8.56
N ARG A 57 -14.24 14.26 8.14
CA ARG A 57 -15.39 14.89 7.46
C ARG A 57 -15.00 15.66 6.19
N LEU A 58 -14.07 15.10 5.41
CA LEU A 58 -13.51 15.73 4.21
C LEU A 58 -14.30 15.45 2.92
N TRP A 59 -15.49 14.86 3.01
CA TRP A 59 -16.30 14.43 1.87
C TRP A 59 -16.56 15.51 0.80
N ASN A 60 -16.59 16.79 1.20
CA ASN A 60 -16.80 17.92 0.28
C ASN A 60 -15.48 18.53 -0.24
N HIS A 61 -14.34 17.96 0.11
CA HIS A 61 -13.00 18.48 -0.17
C HIS A 61 -12.11 17.49 -0.91
N VAL A 62 -12.53 16.22 -0.99
CA VAL A 62 -11.86 15.19 -1.76
C VAL A 62 -12.78 14.66 -2.86
N ASN A 63 -12.22 14.38 -4.01
CA ASN A 63 -12.84 13.54 -5.01
C ASN A 63 -12.61 12.07 -4.62
N LEU A 64 -13.66 11.39 -4.15
CA LEU A 64 -13.55 9.99 -3.69
C LEU A 64 -13.08 9.03 -4.78
N ARG A 65 -13.48 9.25 -6.03
CA ARG A 65 -12.99 8.43 -7.14
C ARG A 65 -11.49 8.59 -7.28
N ALA A 66 -10.99 9.82 -7.30
CA ALA A 66 -9.56 10.09 -7.40
C ALA A 66 -8.79 9.52 -6.19
N LEU A 67 -9.32 9.70 -4.98
CA LEU A 67 -8.73 9.19 -3.74
C LEU A 67 -8.55 7.67 -3.77
N VAL A 68 -9.62 6.92 -4.07
CA VAL A 68 -9.57 5.44 -4.12
C VAL A 68 -8.61 4.97 -5.20
N ARG A 69 -8.68 5.57 -6.40
CA ARG A 69 -7.80 5.17 -7.51
C ARG A 69 -6.33 5.46 -7.22
N ALA A 70 -6.03 6.64 -6.67
CA ALA A 70 -4.68 6.99 -6.26
C ALA A 70 -4.14 6.02 -5.21
N ALA A 71 -4.96 5.66 -4.22
CA ALA A 71 -4.57 4.72 -3.18
C ALA A 71 -4.33 3.31 -3.73
N LEU A 72 -5.16 2.81 -4.65
CA LEU A 72 -4.96 1.49 -5.25
C LEU A 72 -3.75 1.43 -6.20
N LEU A 73 -3.35 2.57 -6.77
CA LEU A 73 -2.31 2.63 -7.80
C LEU A 73 -0.98 3.22 -7.31
N HIS A 74 -0.86 3.64 -6.05
CA HIS A 74 0.33 4.34 -5.55
C HIS A 74 1.61 3.49 -5.72
N ASP A 75 1.46 2.18 -5.50
CA ASP A 75 2.50 1.16 -5.58
C ASP A 75 2.39 0.28 -6.84
N TYR A 76 1.72 0.74 -7.90
CA TYR A 76 1.49 -0.05 -9.14
C TYR A 76 2.72 -0.13 -10.05
N PHE A 77 3.87 -0.54 -9.51
CA PHE A 77 5.14 -0.59 -10.23
C PHE A 77 5.35 -1.90 -11.02
N LEU A 78 4.54 -2.94 -10.78
CA LEU A 78 4.45 -4.17 -11.57
C LEU A 78 5.73 -5.03 -11.61
N TYR A 79 6.45 -5.11 -10.49
CA TYR A 79 7.56 -6.05 -10.34
C TYR A 79 7.76 -6.41 -8.86
N ASP A 80 8.44 -7.51 -8.53
CA ASP A 80 8.89 -7.72 -7.15
C ASP A 80 10.20 -6.97 -6.94
N TRP A 81 10.20 -5.96 -6.06
CA TRP A 81 11.40 -5.19 -5.80
C TRP A 81 12.40 -5.93 -4.92
N HIS A 82 12.08 -7.06 -4.31
CA HIS A 82 13.04 -7.89 -3.56
C HIS A 82 13.88 -8.80 -4.46
N ASP A 83 13.40 -9.13 -5.66
CA ASP A 83 14.05 -10.10 -6.56
C ASP A 83 15.16 -9.50 -7.45
N TYR A 84 15.31 -8.17 -7.51
CA TYR A 84 16.32 -7.48 -8.34
C TYR A 84 17.71 -7.37 -7.70
N ASP A 85 18.35 -8.52 -7.45
CA ASP A 85 19.75 -8.63 -7.04
C ASP A 85 20.69 -7.95 -8.07
N ASP A 86 21.04 -6.66 -7.84
CA ASP A 86 22.20 -5.97 -8.43
C ASP A 86 22.43 -4.54 -7.84
N GLY A 87 21.96 -4.28 -6.62
CA GLY A 87 22.19 -3.00 -5.92
C GLY A 87 21.30 -1.81 -6.35
N SER A 88 20.34 -2.05 -7.25
CA SER A 88 19.34 -1.06 -7.69
C SER A 88 18.25 -0.76 -6.63
N HIS A 89 18.09 -1.63 -5.62
CA HIS A 89 17.13 -1.47 -4.50
C HIS A 89 17.30 -0.19 -3.68
N ARG A 90 18.51 0.38 -3.60
CA ARG A 90 18.80 1.53 -2.72
C ARG A 90 17.99 2.78 -3.06
N LEU A 91 17.46 2.86 -4.28
CA LEU A 91 16.67 4.00 -4.75
C LEU A 91 15.23 3.64 -5.11
N HIS A 92 14.74 2.44 -4.77
CA HIS A 92 13.38 2.01 -5.10
C HIS A 92 12.34 3.02 -4.60
N GLY A 93 12.40 3.40 -3.32
CA GLY A 93 11.50 4.41 -2.73
C GLY A 93 11.56 5.81 -3.37
N PHE A 94 12.59 6.11 -4.17
CA PHE A 94 12.69 7.38 -4.92
C PHE A 94 12.20 7.26 -6.37
N ARG A 95 12.04 6.02 -6.88
CA ARG A 95 11.81 5.74 -8.30
C ARG A 95 10.48 5.07 -8.57
N HIS A 96 9.99 4.21 -7.66
CA HIS A 96 8.73 3.53 -7.87
C HIS A 96 7.54 4.48 -8.05
N PRO A 97 7.47 5.68 -7.42
CA PRO A 97 6.32 6.58 -7.66
C PRO A 97 6.20 6.98 -9.14
N TYR A 98 7.32 7.10 -9.84
CA TYR A 98 7.34 7.39 -11.29
C TYR A 98 7.03 6.17 -12.14
N ALA A 99 7.46 4.98 -11.71
CA ALA A 99 7.11 3.73 -12.38
C ALA A 99 5.60 3.46 -12.26
N ALA A 100 5.05 3.62 -11.05
CA ALA A 100 3.65 3.49 -10.74
C ALA A 100 2.81 4.48 -11.54
N GLU A 101 3.17 5.78 -11.58
CA GLU A 101 2.46 6.76 -12.41
C GLU A 101 2.46 6.35 -13.89
N ARG A 102 3.61 5.94 -14.44
CA ARG A 102 3.73 5.55 -15.85
C ARG A 102 2.89 4.33 -16.18
N ASN A 103 2.92 3.29 -15.34
CA ASN A 103 2.13 2.08 -15.54
C ASN A 103 0.63 2.38 -15.40
N ALA A 104 0.25 3.15 -14.39
CA ALA A 104 -1.13 3.59 -14.20
C ALA A 104 -1.68 4.38 -15.40
N ARG A 105 -0.87 5.26 -16.02
CA ARG A 105 -1.23 5.97 -17.26
C ARG A 105 -1.33 5.08 -18.48
N THR A 106 -0.61 3.95 -18.47
CA THR A 106 -0.65 2.98 -19.58
C THR A 106 -1.95 2.17 -19.53
N ASP A 107 -2.32 1.72 -18.34
CA ASP A 107 -3.42 0.77 -18.16
C ASP A 107 -4.77 1.45 -17.88
N PHE A 108 -4.77 2.67 -17.34
CA PHE A 108 -5.99 3.35 -16.89
C PHE A 108 -6.05 4.81 -17.31
N GLU A 109 -7.28 5.30 -17.48
CA GLU A 109 -7.54 6.74 -17.53
C GLU A 109 -7.45 7.34 -16.13
N ILE A 110 -6.37 8.09 -15.90
CA ILE A 110 -6.11 8.81 -14.65
C ILE A 110 -6.01 10.31 -14.90
N ASP A 111 -6.57 11.11 -14.00
CA ASP A 111 -6.47 12.56 -14.01
C ASP A 111 -5.20 13.04 -13.28
N ASP A 112 -4.97 14.36 -13.30
CA ASP A 112 -3.81 14.97 -12.65
C ASP A 112 -3.81 14.82 -11.12
N VAL A 113 -4.99 14.68 -10.49
CA VAL A 113 -5.10 14.46 -9.05
C VAL A 113 -4.57 13.08 -8.69
N VAL A 114 -5.02 12.05 -9.41
CA VAL A 114 -4.55 10.67 -9.24
C VAL A 114 -3.06 10.58 -9.52
N ALA A 115 -2.62 11.11 -10.67
CA ALA A 115 -1.22 11.04 -11.07
C ALA A 115 -0.28 11.78 -10.10
N ASN A 116 -0.66 12.98 -9.63
CA ASN A 116 0.14 13.69 -8.63
C ASN A 116 0.17 12.95 -7.29
N SER A 117 -0.95 12.37 -6.87
CA SER A 117 -1.04 11.60 -5.63
C SER A 117 -0.12 10.37 -5.68
N ILE A 118 -0.15 9.61 -6.78
CA ILE A 118 0.78 8.50 -7.02
C ILE A 118 2.23 8.99 -6.99
N ARG A 119 2.58 10.07 -7.69
CA ARG A 119 3.98 10.53 -7.77
C ARG A 119 4.55 11.08 -6.45
N THR A 120 3.70 11.44 -5.49
CA THR A 120 4.11 12.15 -4.27
C THR A 120 3.82 11.40 -2.98
N HIS A 121 3.28 10.18 -3.03
CA HIS A 121 2.88 9.41 -1.84
C HIS A 121 4.04 9.01 -0.92
N MET A 122 5.28 9.09 -1.40
CA MET A 122 6.50 8.83 -0.62
C MET A 122 7.03 10.08 0.09
N PHE A 123 6.28 11.18 0.19
CA PHE A 123 6.75 12.35 0.95
C PHE A 123 6.85 12.01 2.46
N PRO A 124 7.93 12.42 3.17
CA PRO A 124 9.01 13.32 2.77
C PRO A 124 10.26 12.63 2.20
N LEU A 125 10.24 11.30 1.97
CA LEU A 125 11.35 10.60 1.31
C LEU A 125 11.57 11.15 -0.11
N THR A 126 10.50 11.25 -0.90
CA THR A 126 10.50 12.11 -2.10
C THR A 126 10.24 13.55 -1.66
N PRO A 127 11.14 14.51 -1.93
CA PRO A 127 11.07 15.86 -1.34
C PRO A 127 9.95 16.74 -1.89
N ILE A 128 9.19 16.25 -2.88
CA ILE A 128 8.08 16.98 -3.49
C ILE A 128 6.79 16.62 -2.73
N PRO A 129 6.15 17.57 -2.02
CA PRO A 129 4.92 17.28 -1.30
C PRO A 129 3.73 17.08 -2.26
N PRO A 130 2.68 16.36 -1.83
CA PRO A 130 1.43 16.28 -2.57
C PRO A 130 0.79 17.65 -2.77
N LYS A 131 0.25 17.91 -3.97
CA LYS A 131 -0.46 19.16 -4.29
C LYS A 131 -1.93 19.10 -3.91
N HIS A 132 -2.49 17.89 -3.90
CA HIS A 132 -3.92 17.62 -3.68
C HIS A 132 -4.13 16.96 -2.33
N LEU A 133 -5.30 17.17 -1.74
CA LEU A 133 -5.66 16.61 -0.44
C LEU A 133 -5.72 15.08 -0.50
N GLU A 134 -6.12 14.52 -1.64
CA GLU A 134 -6.10 13.10 -1.93
C GLU A 134 -4.69 12.52 -1.75
N GLY A 135 -3.68 13.17 -2.32
CA GLY A 135 -2.29 12.74 -2.19
C GLY A 135 -1.77 12.84 -0.75
N VAL A 136 -2.18 13.86 0.01
CA VAL A 136 -1.87 13.96 1.44
C VAL A 136 -2.47 12.79 2.22
N ILE A 137 -3.74 12.45 1.95
CA ILE A 137 -4.41 11.33 2.61
C ILE A 137 -3.75 10.01 2.25
N VAL A 138 -3.46 9.78 0.96
CA VAL A 138 -2.79 8.55 0.48
C VAL A 138 -1.42 8.41 1.14
N ASN A 139 -0.60 9.47 1.18
CA ASN A 139 0.70 9.44 1.83
C ASN A 139 0.62 9.07 3.32
N VAL A 140 -0.37 9.59 4.04
CA VAL A 140 -0.56 9.28 5.46
C VAL A 140 -1.06 7.84 5.65
N ALA A 141 -2.00 7.41 4.81
CA ALA A 141 -2.56 6.06 4.83
C ALA A 141 -1.50 5.00 4.53
N ASP A 142 -0.69 5.21 3.49
CA ASP A 142 0.46 4.38 3.11
C ASP A 142 1.44 4.23 4.28
N THR A 143 1.95 5.35 4.80
CA THR A 143 2.87 5.34 5.94
C THR A 143 2.27 4.60 7.15
N ALA A 144 0.99 4.83 7.45
CA ALA A 144 0.32 4.16 8.56
C ALA A 144 0.15 2.65 8.33
N SER A 145 -0.15 2.22 7.10
CA SER A 145 -0.28 0.81 6.73
C SER A 145 1.08 0.11 6.81
N ALA A 146 2.11 0.69 6.19
CA ALA A 146 3.47 0.17 6.18
C ALA A 146 4.04 -0.04 7.59
N ILE A 147 3.79 0.90 8.51
CA ILE A 147 4.18 0.77 9.93
C ILE A 147 3.46 -0.40 10.60
N GLN A 148 2.13 -0.49 10.44
CA GLN A 148 1.33 -1.55 11.05
C GLN A 148 1.73 -2.94 10.56
N GLU A 149 1.92 -3.09 9.25
CA GLU A 149 2.33 -4.34 8.60
C GLU A 149 3.73 -4.76 9.06
N THR A 150 4.69 -3.83 9.08
CA THR A 150 6.06 -4.09 9.56
C THR A 150 6.08 -4.53 11.02
N LEU A 151 5.31 -3.86 11.89
CA LEU A 151 5.20 -4.23 13.31
C LEU A 151 4.54 -5.60 13.48
N ALA A 152 3.48 -5.90 12.73
CA ALA A 152 2.80 -7.19 12.77
C ALA A 152 3.73 -8.33 12.33
N SER A 153 4.49 -8.14 11.26
CA SER A 153 5.45 -9.12 10.78
C SER A 153 6.57 -9.34 11.80
N TRP A 154 7.09 -8.27 12.41
CA TRP A 154 8.10 -8.35 13.48
C TRP A 154 7.60 -9.13 14.70
N MET A 155 6.39 -8.83 15.20
CA MET A 155 5.78 -9.55 16.32
C MET A 155 5.58 -11.03 16.00
N SER A 156 5.12 -11.34 14.79
CA SER A 156 4.93 -12.72 14.32
C SER A 156 6.25 -13.49 14.30
N ARG A 157 7.33 -12.88 13.81
CA ARG A 157 8.69 -13.47 13.83
C ARG A 157 9.18 -13.70 15.26
N LEU A 158 8.93 -12.77 16.19
CA LEU A 158 9.31 -12.92 17.59
C LEU A 158 8.58 -14.09 18.27
N LEU A 159 7.27 -14.23 18.04
CA LEU A 159 6.46 -15.33 18.57
C LEU A 159 6.91 -16.68 18.01
N ARG A 160 7.19 -16.75 16.70
CA ARG A 160 7.73 -17.96 16.04
C ARG A 160 9.06 -18.39 16.67
N ARG A 161 9.98 -17.46 16.92
CA ARG A 161 11.26 -17.73 17.60
C ARG A 161 11.07 -18.27 19.02
N LYS A 162 10.22 -17.62 19.84
CA LYS A 162 9.93 -18.09 21.21
C LYS A 162 9.36 -19.51 21.24
N ARG A 163 8.46 -19.85 20.31
CA ARG A 163 7.90 -21.21 20.18
C ARG A 163 8.97 -22.23 19.81
N ALA A 164 9.85 -21.92 18.86
CA ALA A 164 10.95 -22.79 18.46
C ALA A 164 11.93 -23.04 19.63
N ASP A 165 12.28 -22.02 20.40
CA ASP A 165 13.16 -22.14 21.56
C ASP A 165 12.54 -22.98 22.68
N ALA A 166 11.23 -22.80 22.95
CA ALA A 166 10.51 -23.62 23.91
C ALA A 166 10.47 -25.10 23.50
N ALA A 167 10.27 -25.39 22.21
CA ALA A 167 10.30 -26.75 21.67
C ALA A 167 11.70 -27.39 21.83
N ARG A 168 12.78 -26.65 21.51
CA ARG A 168 14.16 -27.11 21.69
C ARG A 168 14.49 -27.41 23.15
N LYS A 169 14.07 -26.57 24.09
CA LYS A 169 14.25 -26.79 25.54
C LYS A 169 13.50 -28.04 26.03
N ARG A 170 12.27 -28.28 25.54
CA ARG A 170 11.50 -29.48 25.87
C ARG A 170 12.17 -30.76 25.35
N GLN A 171 12.73 -30.73 24.14
CA GLN A 171 13.43 -31.87 23.56
C GLN A 171 14.73 -32.21 24.30
N ARG A 172 15.47 -31.19 24.76
CA ARG A 172 16.68 -31.37 25.58
C ARG A 172 16.41 -31.94 26.98
N ARG A 173 15.25 -31.66 27.58
CA ARG A 173 14.86 -32.20 28.90
C ARG A 173 14.33 -33.63 28.87
N ARG A 174 14.07 -34.18 27.68
CA ARG A 174 13.57 -35.55 27.46
C ARG A 174 14.67 -36.53 27.02
N ARG A 175 15.90 -36.04 26.88
CA ARG A 175 17.12 -36.82 26.64
C ARG A 175 17.93 -36.80 27.92
#